data_AF-A0A7C5UH26-F1
#
_entry.id   AF-A0A7C5UH26-F1
#
_cell.length_a   1.000
_cell.length_b   1.000
_cell.length_c   1.000
_cell.angle_alpha   90.00
_cell.angle_beta   90.00
_cell.angle_gamma   90.00
#
_symmetry.space_group_name_H-M   'P 1'
#
loop_
_entity.id
_entity.type
_entity.pdbx_description
1 polymer ?
#
loop_
_entity_poly.entity_id
_entity_poly.type
_entity_poly.pdbx_seq_one_letter_code
_entity_poly.pdbx_strand_id
1 'polypeptide(L)'
;MVSPSKEQKLRTVIEHNTFFFKPSQEAEEVAKKSVAVLVESLLNLKRKVALNGCKESVFVEHLQSDPSGLDCLLAVTGFSAESLKRLLTFAKVVDDPSLDALLCRKLWKEAEPSHEWSLEKVKELLQQNKAFAEGIVNLFFRGKQEQTLQKILPLFEFNKLSIRKLMFSEEALIDTIAR
;
A
#
# COMPACT_ATOMS: atom_id res chain seq x y z
N MET A 1 26.38 -12.66 -18.17
CA MET A 1 26.50 -11.31 -17.55
C MET A 1 27.92 -11.14 -17.06
N VAL A 2 28.58 -10.03 -17.39
CA VAL A 2 29.95 -9.74 -16.92
C VAL A 2 29.89 -9.19 -15.51
N SER A 3 30.65 -9.76 -14.59
CA SER A 3 30.72 -9.27 -13.20
C SER A 3 31.40 -7.89 -13.15
N PRO A 4 30.85 -6.92 -12.41
CA PRO A 4 31.43 -5.58 -12.33
C PRO A 4 32.81 -5.59 -11.67
N SER A 5 33.69 -4.69 -12.13
CA SER A 5 35.03 -4.50 -11.57
C SER A 5 34.99 -3.97 -10.13
N LYS A 6 36.10 -4.06 -9.39
CA LYS A 6 36.19 -3.51 -8.02
C LYS A 6 35.90 -2.01 -7.99
N GLU A 7 36.39 -1.25 -8.97
CA GLU A 7 36.15 0.19 -9.08
C GLU A 7 34.70 0.50 -9.39
N GLN A 8 34.06 -0.27 -10.27
CA GLN A 8 32.62 -0.13 -10.55
C GLN A 8 31.79 -0.39 -9.30
N LYS A 9 32.10 -1.44 -8.54
CA LYS A 9 31.43 -1.73 -7.26
C LYS A 9 31.61 -0.60 -6.25
N LEU A 10 32.83 -0.09 -6.09
CA LEU A 10 33.12 1.02 -5.16
C LEU A 10 32.38 2.29 -5.57
N ARG A 11 32.37 2.62 -6.87
CA ARG A 11 31.66 3.78 -7.39
C ARG A 11 30.14 3.66 -7.18
N THR A 12 29.55 2.48 -7.41
CA THR A 12 28.14 2.24 -7.10
C THR A 12 27.85 2.48 -5.62
N VAL A 13 28.72 2.03 -4.71
CA VAL A 13 28.54 2.31 -3.27
C VAL A 13 28.58 3.81 -3.00
N ILE A 14 29.55 4.55 -3.54
CA ILE A 14 29.65 6.00 -3.28
C ILE A 14 28.44 6.75 -3.87
N GLU A 15 28.03 6.43 -5.09
CA GLU A 15 26.98 7.16 -5.81
C GLU A 15 25.56 6.78 -5.38
N HIS A 16 25.33 5.54 -4.95
CA HIS A 16 23.98 5.01 -4.68
C HIS A 16 23.73 4.67 -3.21
N ASN A 17 24.74 4.74 -2.33
CA ASN A 17 24.53 4.55 -0.91
C ASN A 17 24.07 5.86 -0.24
N THR A 18 22.77 6.11 -0.35
CA THR A 18 22.11 7.26 0.29
C THR A 18 21.99 7.14 1.81
N PHE A 19 22.43 6.03 2.41
CA PHE A 19 22.47 5.86 3.87
C PHE A 19 23.67 6.58 4.48
N PHE A 20 24.80 6.64 3.77
CA PHE A 20 26.02 7.29 4.24
C PHE A 20 26.39 8.57 3.48
N PHE A 21 25.90 8.74 2.25
CA PHE A 21 26.23 9.88 1.40
C PHE A 21 25.00 10.71 1.04
N LYS A 22 25.21 12.02 0.91
CA LYS A 22 24.16 12.95 0.51
C LYS A 22 23.65 12.56 -0.89
N PRO A 23 22.34 12.34 -1.08
CA PRO A 23 21.76 12.19 -2.41
C PRO A 23 22.05 13.42 -3.28
N SER A 24 21.86 13.28 -4.59
CA SER A 24 21.88 14.47 -5.45
C SER A 24 20.78 15.46 -5.01
N GLN A 25 21.01 16.75 -5.21
CA GLN A 25 20.04 17.77 -4.82
C GLN A 25 18.69 17.56 -5.52
N GLU A 26 18.70 17.09 -6.77
CA GLU A 26 17.50 16.75 -7.51
C GLU A 26 16.71 15.61 -6.83
N ALA A 27 17.41 14.58 -6.34
CA ALA A 27 16.77 13.47 -5.62
C ALA A 27 16.15 13.93 -4.29
N GLU A 28 16.82 14.82 -3.55
CA GLU A 28 16.27 15.41 -2.30
C GLU A 28 15.00 16.24 -2.58
N GLU A 29 15.01 17.06 -3.63
CA GLU A 29 13.85 17.87 -4.02
C GLU A 29 12.67 17.01 -4.48
N VAL A 30 12.91 15.94 -5.22
CA VAL A 30 11.86 14.97 -5.60
C VAL A 30 11.27 14.28 -4.38
N ALA A 31 12.11 13.85 -3.43
CA ALA A 31 11.65 13.23 -2.19
C ALA A 31 10.80 14.19 -1.36
N LYS A 32 11.27 15.43 -1.18
CA LYS A 32 10.55 16.47 -0.43
C LYS A 32 9.18 16.79 -1.06
N LYS A 33 9.11 16.93 -2.38
CA LYS A 33 7.85 17.14 -3.10
C LYS A 33 6.91 15.94 -2.92
N SER A 34 7.43 14.72 -3.01
CA SER A 34 6.63 13.50 -2.83
C SER A 34 6.00 13.43 -1.43
N VAL A 35 6.77 13.78 -0.39
CA VAL A 35 6.24 13.85 0.99
C VAL A 35 5.16 14.92 1.12
N ALA A 36 5.36 16.10 0.54
CA ALA A 36 4.37 17.18 0.59
C ALA A 36 3.04 16.78 -0.07
N VAL A 37 3.10 16.14 -1.25
CA VAL A 37 1.91 15.62 -1.96
C VAL A 37 1.19 14.57 -1.12
N LEU A 38 1.92 13.63 -0.51
CA LEU A 38 1.34 12.61 0.36
C LEU A 38 0.64 13.23 1.58
N VAL A 39 1.25 14.22 2.22
CA VAL A 39 0.67 14.93 3.37
C VAL A 39 -0.62 15.64 2.97
N GLU A 40 -0.63 16.34 1.84
CA GLU A 40 -1.83 17.02 1.35
C GLU A 40 -2.97 16.03 1.07
N SER A 41 -2.65 14.91 0.41
CA SER A 41 -3.61 13.84 0.11
C SER A 41 -4.16 13.18 1.38
N LEU A 42 -3.32 12.90 2.38
CA LEU A 42 -3.74 12.39 3.70
C LEU A 42 -4.66 13.37 4.43
N LEU A 43 -4.34 14.67 4.42
CA LEU A 43 -5.20 15.69 5.03
C LEU A 43 -6.55 15.78 4.31
N ASN A 44 -6.56 15.60 2.99
CA ASN A 44 -7.80 15.54 2.22
C ASN A 44 -8.64 14.32 2.58
N LEU A 45 -8.03 13.14 2.64
CA LEU A 45 -8.69 11.90 3.07
C LEU A 45 -9.25 12.04 4.49
N LYS A 46 -8.48 12.58 5.44
CA LYS A 46 -8.93 12.85 6.80
C LYS A 46 -10.18 13.74 6.82
N ARG A 47 -10.21 14.81 6.02
CA ARG A 47 -11.39 15.68 5.88
C ARG A 47 -12.59 14.92 5.31
N LYS A 48 -12.41 14.13 4.25
CA LYS A 48 -13.47 13.30 3.67
C LYS A 48 -14.04 12.31 4.69
N VAL A 49 -13.19 11.67 5.48
CA VAL A 49 -13.60 10.75 6.56
C VAL A 49 -14.36 11.48 7.66
N ALA A 50 -13.92 12.68 8.05
CA ALA A 50 -14.62 13.49 9.06
C ALA A 50 -16.01 13.94 8.58
N LEU A 51 -16.17 14.27 7.31
CA LEU A 51 -17.43 14.75 6.73
C LEU A 51 -18.42 13.62 6.41
N ASN A 52 -17.94 12.52 5.83
CA ASN A 52 -18.79 11.47 5.27
C ASN A 52 -18.86 10.20 6.15
N GLY A 53 -18.03 10.14 7.19
CA GLY A 53 -17.78 8.99 8.04
C GLY A 53 -16.70 8.05 7.49
N CYS A 54 -16.18 7.17 8.35
CA CYS A 54 -15.24 6.11 7.96
C CYS A 54 -15.98 4.98 7.24
N LYS A 55 -16.24 5.16 5.95
CA LYS A 55 -16.99 4.22 5.09
C LYS A 55 -16.12 3.74 3.93
N GLU A 56 -16.29 2.49 3.52
CA GLU A 56 -15.56 1.89 2.39
C GLU A 56 -15.60 2.79 1.14
N SER A 57 -16.77 3.35 0.81
CA SER A 57 -16.95 4.22 -0.36
C SER A 57 -16.04 5.44 -0.40
N VAL A 58 -15.71 6.03 0.76
CA VAL A 58 -14.79 7.18 0.86
C VAL A 58 -13.38 6.79 0.44
N PHE A 59 -12.94 5.61 0.86
CA PHE A 59 -11.62 5.10 0.52
C PHE A 59 -11.57 4.61 -0.93
N VAL A 60 -12.62 3.96 -1.43
CA VAL A 60 -12.70 3.56 -2.85
C VAL A 60 -12.59 4.79 -3.74
N GLU A 61 -13.39 5.84 -3.48
CA GLU A 61 -13.31 7.09 -4.24
C GLU A 61 -11.92 7.70 -4.17
N HIS A 62 -11.28 7.73 -2.99
CA HIS A 62 -9.94 8.28 -2.84
C HIS A 62 -8.89 7.46 -3.60
N LEU A 63 -8.93 6.13 -3.55
CA LEU A 63 -8.03 5.26 -4.31
C LEU A 63 -8.17 5.43 -5.83
N GLN A 64 -9.38 5.73 -6.32
CA GLN A 64 -9.64 5.92 -7.75
C GLN A 64 -9.30 7.32 -8.26
N SER A 65 -9.51 8.34 -7.43
CA SER A 65 -9.41 9.75 -7.82
C SER A 65 -8.06 10.42 -7.51
N ASP A 66 -7.32 9.89 -6.54
CA ASP A 66 -6.09 10.50 -6.04
C ASP A 66 -4.86 9.68 -6.46
N PRO A 67 -3.87 10.27 -7.16
CA PRO A 67 -2.64 9.58 -7.54
C PRO A 67 -1.85 8.99 -6.36
N SER A 68 -1.98 9.58 -5.17
CA SER A 68 -1.35 9.13 -3.93
C SER A 68 -2.29 8.30 -3.05
N GLY A 69 -3.50 7.95 -3.53
CA GLY A 69 -4.50 7.27 -2.72
C GLY A 69 -4.01 5.96 -2.08
N LEU A 70 -3.28 5.14 -2.85
CA LEU A 70 -2.68 3.91 -2.30
C LEU A 70 -1.61 4.24 -1.24
N ASP A 71 -0.76 5.23 -1.50
CA ASP A 71 0.28 5.64 -0.57
C ASP A 71 -0.33 6.15 0.74
N CYS A 72 -1.45 6.89 0.67
CA CYS A 72 -2.21 7.32 1.85
C CYS A 72 -2.75 6.15 2.66
N LEU A 73 -3.35 5.16 1.99
CA LEU A 73 -3.89 3.98 2.65
C LEU A 73 -2.79 3.16 3.36
N LEU A 74 -1.65 2.97 2.69
CA LEU A 74 -0.49 2.30 3.27
C LEU A 74 0.11 3.09 4.44
N ALA A 75 0.26 4.40 4.28
CA ALA A 75 0.82 5.28 5.30
C ALA A 75 -0.04 5.31 6.57
N VAL A 76 -1.37 5.45 6.45
CA VAL A 76 -2.24 5.54 7.64
C VAL A 76 -2.35 4.22 8.40
N THR A 77 -2.22 3.09 7.69
CA THR A 77 -2.28 1.75 8.27
C THR A 77 -0.93 1.23 8.77
N GLY A 78 0.18 1.84 8.34
CA GLY A 78 1.54 1.33 8.56
C GLY A 78 1.85 0.06 7.76
N PHE A 79 1.03 -0.24 6.75
CA PHE A 79 1.20 -1.41 5.88
C PHE A 79 2.25 -1.10 4.82
N SER A 80 3.22 -2.00 4.62
CA SER A 80 4.27 -1.75 3.63
C SER A 80 3.79 -2.09 2.23
N ALA A 81 4.33 -1.40 1.21
CA ALA A 81 4.06 -1.72 -0.19
C ALA A 81 4.47 -3.17 -0.54
N GLU A 82 5.58 -3.65 0.02
CA GLU A 82 6.06 -5.02 -0.15
C GLU A 82 5.10 -6.04 0.48
N SER A 83 4.60 -5.78 1.69
CA SER A 83 3.58 -6.61 2.34
C SER A 83 2.33 -6.72 1.47
N LEU A 84 1.90 -5.60 0.86
CA LEU A 84 0.73 -5.59 -0.02
C LEU A 84 0.97 -6.41 -1.28
N LYS A 85 2.10 -6.23 -1.96
CA LYS A 85 2.43 -7.00 -3.17
C LYS A 85 2.47 -8.51 -2.89
N ARG A 86 3.09 -8.92 -1.79
CA ARG A 86 3.13 -10.33 -1.38
C ARG A 86 1.75 -10.88 -1.08
N LEU A 87 0.92 -10.12 -0.38
CA LEU A 87 -0.44 -10.52 -0.07
C LEU A 87 -1.30 -10.65 -1.33
N LEU A 88 -1.21 -9.70 -2.26
CA LEU A 88 -1.92 -9.77 -3.53
C LEU A 88 -1.43 -10.95 -4.38
N THR A 89 -0.14 -11.22 -4.39
CA THR A 89 0.43 -12.38 -5.09
C THR A 89 -0.10 -13.69 -4.49
N PHE A 90 -0.11 -13.80 -3.16
CA PHE A 90 -0.73 -14.93 -2.47
C PHE A 90 -2.21 -15.08 -2.82
N ALA A 91 -2.98 -13.99 -2.75
CA ALA A 91 -4.41 -13.98 -3.05
C ALA A 91 -4.74 -14.37 -4.49
N LYS A 92 -3.83 -14.16 -5.45
CA LYS A 92 -4.03 -14.60 -6.83
C LYS A 92 -3.94 -16.12 -7.01
N VAL A 93 -3.17 -16.79 -6.15
CA VAL A 93 -2.83 -18.22 -6.29
C VAL A 93 -3.67 -19.10 -5.37
N VAL A 94 -4.00 -18.63 -4.17
CA VAL A 94 -4.78 -19.41 -3.21
C VAL A 94 -6.22 -19.61 -3.70
N ASP A 95 -6.72 -20.82 -3.55
CA ASP A 95 -8.13 -21.15 -3.80
C ASP A 95 -8.92 -21.06 -2.48
N ASP A 96 -9.25 -19.83 -2.11
CA ASP A 96 -10.03 -19.54 -0.90
C ASP A 96 -11.27 -18.70 -1.25
N PRO A 97 -12.48 -19.29 -1.21
CA PRO A 97 -13.70 -18.58 -1.57
C PRO A 97 -14.03 -17.36 -0.68
N SER A 98 -13.61 -17.38 0.59
CA SER A 98 -13.84 -16.27 1.52
C SER A 98 -12.95 -15.08 1.16
N LEU A 99 -11.65 -15.34 0.97
CA LEU A 99 -10.68 -14.33 0.57
C LEU A 99 -11.00 -13.79 -0.83
N ASP A 100 -11.45 -14.64 -1.75
CA ASP A 100 -11.90 -14.24 -3.08
C ASP A 100 -13.06 -13.26 -3.05
N ALA A 101 -14.04 -13.54 -2.19
CA ALA A 101 -15.20 -12.68 -1.99
C ALA A 101 -14.80 -11.36 -1.34
N LEU A 102 -13.92 -11.40 -0.33
CA LEU A 102 -13.38 -10.21 0.32
C LEU A 102 -12.70 -9.28 -0.69
N LEU A 103 -11.86 -9.84 -1.55
CA LEU A 103 -11.03 -9.11 -2.51
C LEU A 103 -11.72 -8.84 -3.85
N CYS A 104 -12.97 -9.25 -4.03
CA CYS A 104 -13.68 -9.19 -5.33
C CYS A 104 -12.86 -9.83 -6.47
N ARG A 105 -12.09 -10.90 -6.19
CA ARG A 105 -11.03 -11.43 -7.08
C ARG A 105 -11.55 -11.82 -8.45
N LYS A 106 -12.76 -12.38 -8.53
CA LYS A 106 -13.41 -12.80 -9.79
C LYS A 106 -13.60 -11.65 -10.79
N LEU A 107 -13.58 -10.40 -10.32
CA LEU A 107 -13.79 -9.19 -11.13
C LEU A 107 -12.47 -8.50 -11.53
N TRP A 108 -11.32 -9.07 -11.19
CA TRP A 108 -10.03 -8.43 -11.46
C TRP A 108 -9.69 -8.36 -12.96
N LYS A 109 -10.27 -9.23 -13.80
CA LYS A 109 -10.17 -9.33 -15.29
C LYS A 109 -8.76 -9.42 -15.90
N GLU A 110 -7.74 -8.82 -15.29
CA GLU A 110 -6.35 -8.69 -15.72
C GLU A 110 -5.37 -9.48 -14.84
N ALA A 111 -5.86 -10.27 -13.89
CA ALA A 111 -5.03 -10.99 -12.95
C ALA A 111 -4.50 -12.30 -13.54
N GLU A 112 -3.35 -12.22 -14.21
CA GLU A 112 -2.54 -13.40 -14.44
C GLU A 112 -1.99 -13.93 -13.10
N PRO A 113 -2.16 -15.23 -12.78
CA PRO A 113 -1.78 -15.79 -11.48
C PRO A 113 -0.28 -15.78 -11.20
N SER A 114 0.57 -15.75 -12.22
CA SER A 114 1.98 -16.17 -12.13
C SER A 114 2.99 -15.07 -11.83
N HIS A 115 2.66 -13.79 -12.03
CA HIS A 115 3.60 -12.68 -11.89
C HIS A 115 3.21 -11.74 -10.75
N GLU A 116 4.16 -11.39 -9.87
CA GLU A 116 3.97 -10.29 -8.91
C GLU A 116 3.71 -8.98 -9.68
N TRP A 117 2.74 -8.19 -9.22
CA TRP A 117 2.51 -6.86 -9.80
C TRP A 117 3.48 -5.84 -9.20
N SER A 118 4.00 -4.94 -10.04
CA SER A 118 4.67 -3.74 -9.54
C SER A 118 3.70 -2.84 -8.79
N LEU A 119 4.23 -1.95 -7.94
CA LEU A 119 3.39 -1.01 -7.19
C LEU A 119 2.63 -0.07 -8.13
N GLU A 120 3.27 0.32 -9.23
CA GLU A 120 2.71 1.15 -10.30
C GLU A 120 1.52 0.45 -10.95
N LYS A 121 1.64 -0.84 -11.26
CA LYS A 121 0.52 -1.63 -11.81
C LYS A 121 -0.64 -1.73 -10.82
N VAL A 122 -0.36 -1.88 -9.52
CA VAL A 122 -1.42 -1.86 -8.48
C VAL A 122 -2.12 -0.51 -8.46
N LYS A 123 -1.40 0.61 -8.54
CA LYS A 123 -1.98 1.96 -8.60
C LYS A 123 -2.86 2.15 -9.85
N GLU A 124 -2.40 1.69 -11.02
CA GLU A 124 -3.19 1.71 -12.25
C GLU A 124 -4.49 0.91 -12.12
N LEU A 125 -4.40 -0.32 -11.60
CA LEU A 125 -5.56 -1.20 -11.39
C LEU A 125 -6.58 -0.58 -10.43
N LEU A 126 -6.13 0.08 -9.36
CA LEU A 126 -7.00 0.81 -8.44
C LEU A 126 -7.80 1.89 -9.16
N GLN A 127 -7.16 2.68 -10.03
CA GLN A 127 -7.82 3.75 -10.77
C GLN A 127 -8.80 3.22 -11.82
N GLN A 128 -8.45 2.15 -12.53
CA GLN A 128 -9.20 1.66 -13.69
C GLN A 128 -10.29 0.64 -13.33
N ASN A 129 -10.12 -0.12 -12.25
CA ASN A 129 -11.03 -1.19 -11.86
C ASN A 129 -11.62 -0.93 -10.47
N LYS A 130 -12.88 -0.46 -10.45
CA LYS A 130 -13.61 -0.21 -9.20
C LYS A 130 -13.71 -1.44 -8.30
N ALA A 131 -13.93 -2.62 -8.87
CA ALA A 131 -14.03 -3.85 -8.08
C ALA A 131 -12.68 -4.22 -7.44
N PHE A 132 -11.57 -3.91 -8.12
CA PHE A 132 -10.23 -4.05 -7.54
C PHE A 132 -10.04 -3.08 -6.37
N ALA A 133 -10.40 -1.81 -6.54
CA ALA A 133 -10.36 -0.82 -5.46
C ALA A 133 -11.23 -1.20 -4.27
N GLU A 134 -12.45 -1.68 -4.51
CA GLU A 134 -13.33 -2.24 -3.48
C GLU A 134 -12.66 -3.41 -2.76
N GLY A 135 -12.06 -4.36 -3.47
CA GLY A 135 -11.32 -5.47 -2.87
C GLY A 135 -10.19 -5.03 -1.94
N ILE A 136 -9.39 -4.03 -2.36
CA ILE A 136 -8.32 -3.47 -1.52
C ILE A 136 -8.90 -2.76 -0.29
N VAL A 137 -9.98 -1.99 -0.43
CA VAL A 137 -10.62 -1.34 0.71
C VAL A 137 -11.20 -2.37 1.68
N ASN A 138 -11.89 -3.39 1.17
CA ASN A 138 -12.45 -4.48 1.96
C ASN A 138 -11.37 -5.19 2.79
N LEU A 139 -10.18 -5.40 2.22
CA LEU A 139 -9.04 -5.96 2.94
C LEU A 139 -8.70 -5.14 4.20
N PHE A 140 -8.66 -3.81 4.11
CA PHE A 140 -8.33 -2.96 5.26
C PHE A 140 -9.51 -2.69 6.22
N PHE A 141 -10.75 -2.83 5.74
CA PHE A 141 -11.95 -2.69 6.58
C PHE A 141 -12.32 -3.99 7.30
N ARG A 142 -12.20 -5.13 6.62
CA ARG A 142 -12.75 -6.43 7.01
C ARG A 142 -11.71 -7.54 7.06
N GLY A 143 -10.49 -7.33 6.58
CA GLY A 143 -9.44 -8.37 6.57
C GLY A 143 -9.08 -8.91 7.95
N LYS A 144 -9.34 -8.18 9.04
CA LYS A 144 -9.23 -8.69 10.41
C LYS A 144 -10.18 -9.84 10.75
N GLN A 145 -11.26 -10.00 9.99
CA GLN A 145 -12.26 -11.06 10.16
C GLN A 145 -11.94 -12.28 9.27
N GLU A 146 -10.96 -12.16 8.37
CA GLU A 146 -10.65 -13.19 7.38
C GLU A 146 -9.70 -14.25 7.98
N GLN A 147 -10.19 -15.49 8.09
CA GLN A 147 -9.48 -16.57 8.76
C GLN A 147 -8.19 -16.94 8.04
N THR A 148 -8.18 -16.90 6.71
CA THR A 148 -6.99 -17.24 5.94
C THR A 148 -5.89 -16.23 6.18
N LEU A 149 -6.22 -14.93 6.24
CA LEU A 149 -5.25 -13.88 6.59
C LEU A 149 -4.70 -14.04 8.01
N GLN A 150 -5.54 -14.40 8.98
CA GLN A 150 -5.12 -14.65 10.35
C GLN A 150 -4.10 -15.80 10.46
N LYS A 151 -4.24 -16.84 9.62
CA LYS A 151 -3.35 -18.00 9.62
C LYS A 151 -2.01 -17.72 8.93
N ILE A 152 -2.02 -16.91 7.86
CA ILE A 152 -0.84 -16.71 7.01
C ILE A 152 0.00 -15.48 7.35
N LEU A 153 -0.62 -14.41 7.88
CA LEU A 153 0.09 -13.19 8.20
C LEU A 153 0.72 -13.28 9.59
N PRO A 154 1.97 -12.82 9.75
CA PRO A 154 2.53 -12.56 11.07
C PRO A 154 1.60 -11.64 11.87
N LEU A 155 1.51 -11.85 13.19
CA LEU A 155 0.60 -11.11 14.05
C LEU A 155 0.76 -9.58 13.92
N PHE A 156 2.00 -9.10 13.77
CA PHE A 156 2.28 -7.67 13.62
C PHE A 156 1.75 -7.11 12.29
N GLU A 157 1.82 -7.85 11.18
CA GLU A 157 1.21 -7.45 9.90
C GLU A 157 -0.31 -7.54 9.96
N PHE A 158 -0.84 -8.63 10.55
CA PHE A 158 -2.28 -8.82 10.69
C PHE A 158 -2.93 -7.70 11.53
N ASN A 159 -2.22 -7.16 12.52
CA ASN A 159 -2.70 -6.05 13.35
C ASN A 159 -2.85 -4.72 12.59
N LYS A 160 -2.18 -4.56 11.44
CA LYS A 160 -2.29 -3.36 10.61
C LYS A 160 -3.60 -3.29 9.81
N LEU A 161 -4.30 -4.41 9.64
CA LEU A 161 -5.63 -4.48 8.99
C LEU A 161 -6.80 -4.01 9.88
N SER A 162 -6.51 -3.20 10.90
CA SER A 162 -7.52 -2.72 11.84
C SER A 162 -8.21 -1.45 11.30
N ILE A 163 -9.54 -1.48 11.22
CA ILE A 163 -10.34 -0.32 10.79
C ILE A 163 -10.08 0.95 11.62
N ARG A 164 -9.63 0.81 12.88
CA ARG A 164 -9.26 1.96 13.73
C ARG A 164 -8.18 2.83 13.09
N LYS A 165 -7.29 2.24 12.29
CA LYS A 165 -6.26 2.95 11.53
C LYS A 165 -6.85 3.95 10.53
N LEU A 166 -7.99 3.62 9.95
CA LEU A 166 -8.65 4.42 8.92
C LEU A 166 -9.46 5.59 9.50
N MET A 167 -9.63 5.63 10.83
CA MET A 167 -10.38 6.69 11.51
C MET A 167 -9.57 7.94 11.81
N PHE A 168 -8.24 7.92 11.61
CA PHE A 168 -7.34 9.04 11.96
C PHE A 168 -7.43 9.49 13.43
N SER A 169 -7.73 8.56 14.36
CA SER A 169 -7.65 8.87 15.79
C SER A 169 -6.19 9.07 16.21
N GLU A 170 -5.96 9.89 17.24
CA GLU A 170 -4.61 10.18 17.73
C GLU A 170 -3.89 8.89 18.15
N GLU A 171 -4.58 7.98 18.85
CA GLU A 171 -4.04 6.70 19.28
C GLU A 171 -3.67 5.81 18.09
N ALA A 172 -4.51 5.79 17.05
CA ALA A 172 -4.26 5.01 15.86
C ALA A 172 -3.03 5.51 15.09
N LEU A 173 -2.87 6.84 15.00
CA LEU A 173 -1.72 7.49 14.38
C LEU A 173 -0.44 7.24 15.18
N ILE A 174 -0.48 7.36 16.51
CA ILE A 174 0.66 7.05 17.39
C ILE A 174 1.08 5.59 17.22
N ASP A 175 0.13 4.64 17.21
CA ASP A 175 0.44 3.23 16.97
C ASP A 175 1.01 2.99 15.55
N THR A 176 0.66 3.80 14.55
CA THR A 176 1.26 3.70 13.21
C THR A 176 2.68 4.23 13.20
N ILE A 177 2.95 5.36 13.87
CA ILE A 177 4.30 5.96 13.95
C ILE A 177 5.27 5.06 14.73
N ALA A 178 4.80 4.36 15.75
CA ALA A 178 5.63 3.46 16.56
C ALA A 178 6.04 2.17 15.81
N ARG A 179 5.44 1.86 14.67
CA ARG A 179 5.66 0.64 13.89
C ARG A 179 6.56 0.90 12.70
#